data_AF-A0A2C5YD76-F1
#
_entry.id   AF-A0A2C5YD76-F1
#
_cell.length_a   1.000
_cell.length_b   1.000
_cell.length_c   1.000
_cell.angle_alpha   90.00
_cell.angle_beta   90.00
_cell.angle_gamma   90.00
#
_symmetry.space_group_name_H-M   'P 1'
#
loop_
_entity.id
_entity.type
_entity.pdbx_description
1 polymer ?
#
loop_
_entity_poly.entity_id
_entity_poly.type
_entity_poly.pdbx_seq_one_letter_code
_entity_poly.pdbx_strand_id
1 'polypeptide(L)'
;MHFTAAIVAFCAIAVSAQDLSNLPMCAQPCFKEKFSLSGCKDQSDYACLCQSKDYLNAVTDCVMGDCPIPDALATRQWAADKCKAAGHPI
;
A
#
# COMPACT_ATOMS: atom_id res chain seq x y z
N MET A 1 -31.68 -28.05 28.81
CA MET A 1 -31.23 -26.65 28.77
C MET A 1 -29.74 -26.62 28.49
N HIS A 2 -29.33 -26.60 27.22
CA HIS A 2 -27.92 -26.47 26.84
C HIS A 2 -27.81 -25.32 25.85
N PHE A 3 -27.50 -24.13 26.36
CA PHE A 3 -27.17 -22.97 25.55
C PHE A 3 -25.66 -22.97 25.33
N THR A 4 -25.24 -23.50 24.19
CA THR A 4 -23.86 -23.45 23.73
C THR A 4 -23.54 -22.00 23.36
N ALA A 5 -22.85 -21.29 24.25
CA ALA A 5 -22.39 -19.93 24.00
C ALA A 5 -21.22 -19.99 22.99
N ALA A 6 -21.52 -19.72 21.71
CA ALA A 6 -20.50 -19.49 20.70
C ALA A 6 -19.83 -18.13 20.99
N ILE A 7 -18.56 -18.17 21.39
CA ILE A 7 -17.71 -17.00 21.56
C ILE A 7 -17.42 -16.47 20.14
N VAL A 8 -18.17 -15.46 19.71
CA VAL A 8 -17.87 -14.72 18.47
C VAL A 8 -16.71 -13.78 18.79
N ALA A 9 -15.50 -14.20 18.42
CA ALA A 9 -14.33 -13.34 18.43
C ALA A 9 -14.55 -12.18 17.44
N PHE A 10 -14.84 -11.00 17.98
CA PHE A 10 -14.86 -9.75 17.23
C PHE A 10 -13.42 -9.38 16.86
N CYS A 11 -12.97 -9.79 15.67
CA CYS A 11 -11.83 -9.14 15.04
C CYS A 11 -12.28 -7.73 14.66
N ALA A 12 -11.89 -6.75 15.47
CA ALA A 12 -12.01 -5.34 15.09
C ALA A 12 -11.21 -5.16 13.79
N ILE A 13 -11.93 -5.05 12.68
CA ILE A 13 -11.34 -4.63 11.42
C ILE A 13 -11.00 -3.16 11.63
N ALA A 14 -9.75 -2.88 11.96
CA ALA A 14 -9.24 -1.52 11.88
C ALA A 14 -9.40 -1.11 10.41
N VAL A 15 -10.38 -0.24 10.15
CA VAL A 15 -10.45 0.49 8.88
C VAL A 15 -9.21 1.38 8.88
N SER A 16 -8.12 0.86 8.33
CA SER A 16 -6.99 1.67 7.91
C SER A 16 -7.48 2.52 6.75
N ALA A 17 -7.92 3.75 7.06
CA ALA A 17 -7.84 4.81 6.08
C ALA A 17 -6.43 4.73 5.49
N GLN A 18 -6.33 4.50 4.18
CA GLN A 18 -5.02 4.45 3.53
C GLN A 18 -4.33 5.78 3.78
N ASP A 19 -3.29 5.75 4.61
CA ASP A 19 -2.50 6.92 4.92
C ASP A 19 -1.57 7.20 3.72
N LEU A 20 -2.17 7.76 2.67
CA LEU A 20 -1.48 8.37 1.54
C LEU A 20 -0.99 9.78 1.88
N SER A 21 -1.04 10.16 3.16
CA SER A 21 -0.43 11.36 3.68
C SER A 21 1.04 11.39 3.23
N ASN A 22 1.44 12.52 2.67
CA ASN A 22 2.78 12.76 2.11
C ASN A 22 3.12 12.02 0.79
N LEU A 23 2.18 11.26 0.21
CA LEU A 23 2.34 10.80 -1.17
C LEU A 23 2.00 11.95 -2.13
N PRO A 24 2.91 12.37 -3.03
CA PRO A 24 2.65 13.42 -4.01
C PRO A 24 1.37 13.17 -4.81
N MET A 25 0.61 14.23 -5.07
CA MET A 25 -0.70 14.14 -5.74
C MET A 25 -0.60 13.48 -7.13
N CYS A 26 0.49 13.72 -7.88
CA CYS A 26 0.73 13.09 -9.18
C CYS A 26 0.93 11.57 -9.07
N ALA A 27 1.39 11.06 -7.92
CA ALA A 27 1.71 9.64 -7.72
C ALA A 27 0.56 8.82 -7.12
N GLN A 28 -0.45 9.48 -6.53
CA GLN A 28 -1.65 8.82 -6.03
C GLN A 28 -2.41 7.98 -7.08
N PRO A 29 -2.64 8.45 -8.32
CA PRO A 29 -3.27 7.62 -9.35
C PRO A 29 -2.40 6.41 -9.69
N CYS A 30 -1.08 6.58 -9.82
CA CYS A 30 -0.16 5.47 -10.06
C CYS A 30 -0.26 4.38 -8.97
N PHE A 31 -0.27 4.77 -7.70
CA PHE A 31 -0.41 3.84 -6.59
C PHE A 31 -1.72 3.03 -6.66
N LYS A 32 -2.84 3.68 -7.02
CA LYS A 32 -4.17 3.08 -7.07
C LYS A 32 -4.39 2.22 -8.31
N GLU A 33 -4.04 2.74 -9.48
CA GLU A 33 -4.31 2.08 -10.77
C GLU A 33 -3.44 0.84 -10.98
N LYS A 34 -2.20 0.86 -10.48
CA LYS A 34 -1.30 -0.30 -10.62
C LYS A 34 -1.56 -1.38 -9.58
N PHE A 35 -2.44 -1.15 -8.60
CA PHE A 35 -2.70 -2.08 -7.50
C PHE A 35 -3.10 -3.48 -7.97
N SER A 36 -3.82 -3.60 -9.09
CA SER A 36 -4.22 -4.90 -9.66
C SER A 36 -3.04 -5.82 -9.99
N LEU A 37 -1.84 -5.25 -10.22
CA LEU A 37 -0.60 -5.99 -10.47
C LEU A 37 0.05 -6.53 -9.19
N SER A 38 -0.39 -6.07 -8.02
CA SER A 38 0.22 -6.46 -6.75
C SER A 38 -0.11 -7.88 -6.31
N GLY A 39 -1.29 -8.39 -6.69
CA GLY A 39 -1.83 -9.64 -6.13
C GLY A 39 -2.25 -9.53 -4.65
N CYS A 40 -2.16 -8.34 -4.06
CA CYS A 40 -2.50 -8.10 -2.66
C CYS A 40 -4.01 -7.96 -2.47
N LYS A 41 -4.47 -8.27 -1.25
CA LYS A 41 -5.90 -8.25 -0.94
C LYS A 41 -6.44 -6.84 -0.77
N ASP A 42 -5.59 -5.93 -0.30
CA ASP A 42 -5.96 -4.56 0.04
C ASP A 42 -4.83 -3.58 -0.31
N GLN A 43 -5.19 -2.36 -0.70
CA GLN A 43 -4.22 -1.33 -1.04
C GLN A 43 -3.46 -0.75 0.17
N SER A 44 -3.83 -1.11 1.40
CA SER A 44 -3.12 -0.81 2.64
C SER A 44 -2.25 -1.98 3.14
N ASP A 45 -2.26 -3.12 2.45
CA ASP A 45 -1.39 -4.26 2.76
C ASP A 45 0.05 -3.97 2.30
N TYR A 46 0.71 -3.01 2.95
CA TYR A 46 2.06 -2.58 2.60
C TYR A 46 3.07 -3.74 2.69
N ALA A 47 2.87 -4.69 3.61
CA ALA A 47 3.71 -5.88 3.68
C ALA A 47 3.65 -6.71 2.39
N CYS A 48 2.45 -6.91 1.82
CA CYS A 48 2.30 -7.56 0.53
C CYS A 48 2.79 -6.66 -0.63
N LEU A 49 2.39 -5.39 -0.67
CA LEU A 49 2.72 -4.46 -1.76
C LEU A 49 4.22 -4.32 -1.95
N CYS A 50 4.98 -4.19 -0.85
CA CYS A 50 6.44 -4.04 -0.88
C CYS A 50 7.20 -5.30 -1.29
N GLN A 51 6.52 -6.46 -1.30
CA GLN A 51 7.09 -7.71 -1.82
C GLN A 51 6.77 -7.92 -3.31
N SER A 52 5.76 -7.23 -3.84
CA SER A 52 5.36 -7.35 -5.23
C SER A 52 6.24 -6.47 -6.12
N LYS A 53 7.28 -7.07 -6.72
CA LYS A 53 8.16 -6.40 -7.68
C LYS A 53 7.41 -5.84 -8.88
N ASP A 54 6.42 -6.58 -9.39
CA ASP A 54 5.62 -6.16 -10.54
C ASP A 54 4.82 -4.88 -10.23
N TYR A 55 4.23 -4.81 -9.04
CA TYR A 55 3.57 -3.59 -8.56
C TYR A 55 4.56 -2.43 -8.39
N LEU A 56 5.67 -2.65 -7.68
CA LEU A 56 6.65 -1.61 -7.43
C LEU A 56 7.25 -1.04 -8.74
N ASN A 57 7.52 -1.90 -9.71
CA ASN A 57 8.00 -1.50 -11.03
C ASN A 57 6.92 -0.73 -11.80
N ALA A 58 5.68 -1.22 -11.81
CA ALA A 58 4.60 -0.54 -12.52
C ALA A 58 4.26 0.84 -11.92
N VAL A 59 4.29 0.98 -10.59
CA VAL A 59 4.15 2.28 -9.91
C VAL A 59 5.35 3.16 -10.24
N THR A 60 6.55 2.58 -10.24
CA THR A 60 7.79 3.27 -10.59
C THR A 60 7.72 3.89 -11.98
N ASP A 61 7.35 3.10 -12.99
CA ASP A 61 7.27 3.54 -14.38
C ASP A 61 6.18 4.60 -14.57
N CYS A 62 5.02 4.41 -13.93
CA CYS A 62 3.93 5.39 -13.95
C CYS A 62 4.39 6.75 -13.38
N VAL A 63 5.01 6.73 -12.19
CA VAL A 63 5.49 7.96 -11.53
C VAL A 63 6.57 8.65 -12.37
N MET A 64 7.47 7.89 -13.00
CA MET A 64 8.51 8.50 -13.86
C MET A 64 7.94 9.12 -15.14
N GLY A 65 6.77 8.67 -15.61
CA GLY A 65 6.09 9.24 -16.76
C GLY A 65 5.19 10.44 -16.43
N ASP A 66 4.53 10.40 -15.26
CA ASP A 66 3.44 11.32 -14.92
C ASP A 66 3.79 12.36 -13.85
N CYS A 67 4.91 12.18 -13.14
CA CYS A 67 5.39 13.10 -12.10
C CYS A 67 6.69 13.81 -12.48
N PRO A 68 6.89 15.06 -12.03
CA PRO A 68 8.21 15.69 -12.08
C PRO A 68 9.20 14.97 -11.16
N ILE A 69 10.50 15.06 -11.47
CA ILE A 69 11.57 14.37 -10.73
C ILE A 69 11.53 14.58 -9.21
N PRO A 70 11.29 15.79 -8.66
CA PRO A 70 11.19 15.98 -7.21
C PRO A 70 10.06 15.16 -6.58
N ASP A 71 8.91 15.07 -7.25
CA ASP A 71 7.78 14.27 -6.77
C ASP A 71 8.07 12.78 -6.91
N ALA A 72 8.72 12.36 -8.00
CA ALA A 72 9.16 10.98 -8.14
C ALA A 72 10.10 10.54 -7.02
N LEU A 73 11.03 11.41 -6.62
CA LEU A 73 11.93 11.17 -5.49
C LEU A 73 11.16 11.12 -4.16
N ALA A 74 10.23 12.06 -3.94
CA ALA A 74 9.38 12.07 -2.75
C ALA A 74 8.51 10.80 -2.66
N THR A 75 7.96 10.31 -3.78
CA THR A 75 7.24 9.04 -3.86
C THR A 75 8.11 7.85 -3.52
N ARG A 76 9.37 7.81 -4.01
CA ARG A 76 10.32 6.74 -3.65
C ARG A 76 10.63 6.75 -2.17
N GLN A 77 10.89 7.92 -1.59
CA GLN A 77 11.13 8.04 -0.15
C GLN A 77 9.92 7.58 0.66
N TRP A 78 8.72 8.03 0.28
CA TRP A 78 7.47 7.61 0.91
C TRP A 78 7.29 6.09 0.85
N ALA A 79 7.54 5.47 -0.31
CA ALA A 79 7.44 4.03 -0.47
C ALA A 79 8.46 3.30 0.42
N ALA A 80 9.72 3.74 0.42
CA ALA A 80 10.77 3.19 1.26
C ALA A 80 10.42 3.25 2.76
N ASP A 81 9.85 4.37 3.22
CA ASP A 81 9.46 4.54 4.63
C ASP A 81 8.29 3.62 5.02
N LYS A 82 7.25 3.52 4.17
CA LYS A 82 6.12 2.61 4.40
C LYS A 82 6.57 1.14 4.37
N CYS A 83 7.42 0.79 3.41
CA CYS A 83 7.96 -0.56 3.26
C CYS A 83 8.87 -0.96 4.42
N LYS A 84 9.73 -0.04 4.89
CA LYS A 84 10.52 -0.23 6.11
C LYS A 84 9.65 -0.41 7.34
N ALA A 85 8.60 0.42 7.51
CA ALA A 85 7.66 0.30 8.63
C ALA A 85 6.88 -1.02 8.61
N ALA A 86 6.62 -1.57 7.43
CA ALA A 86 6.02 -2.89 7.23
C ALA A 86 7.00 -4.07 7.39
N GLY A 87 8.30 -3.82 7.62
CA GLY A 87 9.33 -4.86 7.76
C GLY A 87 9.91 -5.38 6.45
N HIS A 88 9.65 -4.70 5.33
CA HIS A 88 10.07 -5.08 3.98
C HIS A 88 10.82 -3.94 3.27
N PRO A 89 12.02 -3.52 3.72
CA PRO A 89 12.74 -2.40 3.10
C PRO A 89 13.05 -2.66 1.62
N ILE A 90 12.90 -1.63 0.79
CA ILE A 90 13.13 -1.61 -0.66
C ILE A 90 14.14 -0.55 -1.07
#